data_AF-A0A6L9SAX2-F1
#
_entry.id   AF-A0A6L9SAX2-F1
#
_cell.length_a   1.000
_cell.length_b   1.000
_cell.length_c   1.000
_cell.angle_alpha   90.00
_cell.angle_beta   90.00
_cell.angle_gamma   90.00
#
_symmetry.space_group_name_H-M   'P 1'
#
loop_
_entity.id
_entity.type
_entity.pdbx_description
1 polymer ?
#
loop_
_entity_poly.entity_id
_entity_poly.type
_entity_poly.pdbx_seq_one_letter_code
_entity_poly.pdbx_strand_id
1 'polypeptide(L)'
;MDDTSWQYYSTECRTPTATGHDLEVWLGHMDYTVSGGRAYFDDVKISGKFPYIVHDGMVGTSIAHFIELVEQTPSLQAAYATKADAYLNFLENELVPRWESSSYIGNTWASLSSGTGTYKQSTQFDAFSHSASWTYLPYNQSLAFARMLLVLHGVNGDATYLDRAQRNGQYFKNALTLSGDDYIWNYAYYTSTPEDTSHANLDVGAAREMYQRGVVFNATDMQRFTNTIATRMWNGSTTSPAVTKYVDGSGDTSFSKYLVEWTQYAQWKRSLYWVVAEQYRNSSAQSGYDMLALARIMTWDVAKLLNQGFELETSFDPTYAAQWYRVGSSSTTAYRDSTNAYAGDYGLTIVSTGGTAQSVSQPWEDWSPSTSYTVEFVGKTDGGSAAGVVYVENLDTGQVLASEPFSSTGWTSHSVTFTAPSNTGDDVRIYIANQDPSASGEAHVDQIRIRPTAEPW
;
A
#
# COMPACT_ATOMS: atom_id res chain seq x y z
N MET A 1 -27.97 -2.04 -40.21
CA MET A 1 -28.50 -2.01 -38.82
C MET A 1 -29.98 -1.77 -39.01
N ASP A 2 -30.82 -2.68 -38.55
CA ASP A 2 -32.25 -2.73 -38.90
C ASP A 2 -33.13 -2.46 -37.67
N ASP A 3 -32.64 -1.58 -36.80
CA ASP A 3 -33.30 -1.24 -35.54
C ASP A 3 -34.32 -0.14 -35.78
N THR A 4 -35.57 -0.40 -35.36
CA THR A 4 -36.70 0.54 -35.48
C THR A 4 -36.91 1.40 -34.23
N SER A 5 -35.97 1.32 -33.27
CA SER A 5 -35.94 2.10 -32.04
C SER A 5 -34.57 2.79 -31.90
N TRP A 6 -34.51 3.90 -31.16
CA TRP A 6 -33.24 4.58 -30.87
C TRP A 6 -32.29 3.66 -30.12
N GLN A 7 -31.07 3.53 -30.62
CA GLN A 7 -30.00 2.74 -30.03
C GLN A 7 -28.68 3.53 -30.14
N TYR A 8 -27.78 3.34 -29.17
CA TYR A 8 -26.43 3.85 -29.27
C TYR A 8 -25.57 2.89 -30.08
N TYR A 9 -24.88 3.42 -31.09
CA TYR A 9 -23.88 2.69 -31.87
C TYR A 9 -22.52 3.33 -31.67
N SER A 10 -21.48 2.49 -31.58
CA SER A 10 -20.10 2.93 -31.55
C SER A 10 -19.27 2.12 -32.54
N THR A 11 -18.26 2.76 -33.11
CA THR A 11 -17.25 2.13 -33.95
C THR A 11 -15.91 2.80 -33.71
N GLU A 12 -14.83 2.10 -34.01
CA GLU A 12 -13.47 2.59 -33.84
C GLU A 12 -12.80 2.76 -35.20
N CYS A 13 -12.15 3.90 -35.41
CA CYS A 13 -11.28 4.12 -36.55
C CYS A 13 -9.89 4.52 -36.07
N ARG A 14 -8.88 4.26 -36.90
CA ARG A 14 -7.52 4.77 -36.70
C ARG A 14 -7.29 5.88 -37.70
N THR A 15 -6.86 7.03 -37.21
CA THR A 15 -6.47 8.14 -38.08
C THR A 15 -5.23 7.74 -38.89
N PRO A 16 -5.02 8.30 -40.10
CA PRO A 16 -3.81 8.08 -40.87
C PRO A 16 -2.54 8.46 -40.07
N THR A 17 -1.43 7.78 -40.36
CA THR A 17 -0.14 8.06 -39.70
C THR A 17 0.48 9.39 -40.14
N ALA A 18 0.19 9.84 -41.36
CA ALA A 18 0.66 11.14 -41.87
C ALA A 18 -0.23 12.29 -41.37
N THR A 19 0.33 13.49 -41.25
CA THR A 19 -0.41 14.70 -40.89
C THR A 19 -1.04 15.37 -42.12
N GLY A 20 -2.03 16.24 -41.91
CA GLY A 20 -2.63 17.05 -42.98
C GLY A 20 -3.77 16.40 -43.76
N HIS A 21 -4.40 15.35 -43.21
CA HIS A 21 -5.62 14.77 -43.78
C HIS A 21 -6.87 15.44 -43.22
N ASP A 22 -7.84 15.67 -44.11
CA ASP A 22 -9.22 15.98 -43.71
C ASP A 22 -9.95 14.68 -43.40
N LEU A 23 -10.56 14.59 -42.21
CA LEU A 23 -11.33 13.44 -41.77
C LEU A 23 -12.82 13.82 -41.69
N GLU A 24 -13.66 13.04 -42.34
CA GLU A 24 -15.10 13.25 -42.40
C GLU A 24 -15.85 12.05 -41.81
N VAL A 25 -16.92 12.32 -41.04
CA VAL A 25 -17.86 11.30 -40.56
C VAL A 25 -19.05 11.27 -41.50
N TRP A 26 -19.19 10.17 -42.24
CA TRP A 26 -20.28 9.99 -43.20
C TRP A 26 -21.43 9.21 -42.56
N LEU A 27 -22.62 9.82 -42.58
CA LEU A 27 -23.86 9.21 -42.08
C LEU A 27 -24.77 8.92 -43.28
N GLY A 28 -25.15 7.67 -43.46
CA GLY A 28 -25.92 7.26 -44.62
C GLY A 28 -26.55 5.89 -44.50
N HIS A 29 -27.35 5.55 -45.52
CA HIS A 29 -27.91 4.21 -45.66
C HIS A 29 -26.81 3.19 -45.97
N MET A 30 -26.92 1.99 -45.41
CA MET A 30 -26.05 0.87 -45.76
C MET A 30 -26.23 0.45 -47.23
N ASP A 31 -27.45 0.58 -47.75
CA ASP A 31 -27.78 0.35 -49.16
C ASP A 31 -28.52 1.56 -49.73
N TYR A 32 -27.85 2.26 -50.65
CA TYR A 32 -28.38 3.45 -51.31
C TYR A 32 -29.43 3.13 -52.39
N THR A 33 -29.65 1.86 -52.72
CA THR A 33 -30.59 1.42 -53.75
C THR A 33 -32.01 1.21 -53.22
N VAL A 34 -32.20 1.25 -51.89
CA VAL A 34 -33.51 1.09 -51.26
C VAL A 34 -34.34 2.37 -51.36
N SER A 35 -35.36 2.35 -52.22
CA SER A 35 -36.28 3.48 -52.41
C SER A 35 -37.17 3.70 -51.18
N GLY A 36 -37.26 4.95 -50.72
CA GLY A 36 -38.14 5.35 -49.61
C GLY A 36 -37.62 5.03 -48.20
N GLY A 37 -36.42 4.46 -48.08
CA GLY A 37 -35.76 4.24 -46.80
C GLY A 37 -35.49 5.55 -46.05
N ARG A 38 -35.55 5.53 -44.72
CA ARG A 38 -35.14 6.64 -43.86
C ARG A 38 -34.20 6.15 -42.77
N ALA A 39 -33.07 6.83 -42.60
CA ALA A 39 -32.16 6.63 -41.49
C ALA A 39 -32.17 7.91 -40.64
N TYR A 40 -32.22 7.75 -39.32
CA TYR A 40 -32.21 8.84 -38.35
C TYR A 40 -30.95 8.73 -37.51
N PHE A 41 -30.29 9.87 -37.33
CA PHE A 41 -29.06 9.98 -36.54
C PHE A 41 -29.25 11.15 -35.57
N ASP A 42 -28.84 10.96 -34.33
CA ASP A 42 -28.83 11.99 -33.30
C ASP A 42 -27.59 11.79 -32.40
N ASP A 43 -27.15 12.84 -31.73
CA ASP A 43 -25.99 12.87 -30.82
C ASP A 43 -24.69 12.24 -31.38
N VAL A 44 -24.41 12.49 -32.67
CA VAL A 44 -23.21 11.96 -33.34
C VAL A 44 -21.95 12.63 -32.79
N LYS A 45 -21.07 11.83 -32.20
CA LYS A 45 -19.82 12.28 -31.55
C LYS A 45 -18.63 11.49 -32.08
N ILE A 46 -17.49 12.17 -32.21
CA ILE A 46 -16.18 11.56 -32.40
C ILE A 46 -15.30 11.96 -31.21
N SER A 47 -14.56 11.00 -30.66
CA SER A 47 -13.63 11.24 -29.56
C SER A 47 -12.36 10.43 -29.77
N GLY A 48 -11.21 11.00 -29.40
CA GLY A 48 -9.95 10.27 -29.33
C GLY A 48 -9.92 9.35 -28.10
N LYS A 49 -9.21 8.23 -28.22
CA LYS A 49 -8.79 7.45 -27.04
C LYS A 49 -7.44 7.97 -26.58
N PHE A 50 -7.44 8.74 -25.50
CA PHE A 50 -6.23 9.31 -24.94
C PHE A 50 -5.75 8.49 -23.73
N PRO A 51 -4.44 8.28 -23.57
CA PRO A 51 -3.90 7.69 -22.35
C PRO A 51 -4.05 8.70 -21.19
N TYR A 52 -4.15 8.18 -19.98
CA TYR A 52 -4.19 8.96 -18.75
C TYR A 52 -2.96 8.63 -17.89
N ILE A 53 -2.19 9.66 -17.51
CA ILE A 53 -0.94 9.45 -16.77
C ILE A 53 -1.17 8.75 -15.44
N VAL A 54 -2.32 9.00 -14.81
CA VAL A 54 -2.73 8.34 -13.57
C VAL A 54 -2.84 6.82 -13.75
N HIS A 55 -3.43 6.36 -14.88
CA HIS A 55 -3.54 4.93 -15.15
C HIS A 55 -2.19 4.30 -15.46
N ASP A 56 -1.35 4.98 -16.25
CA ASP A 56 0.01 4.52 -16.53
C ASP A 56 0.84 4.45 -15.22
N GLY A 57 0.70 5.43 -14.32
CA GLY A 57 1.34 5.43 -13.00
C GLY A 57 0.83 4.31 -12.08
N MET A 58 -0.49 4.09 -12.01
CA MET A 58 -1.09 3.04 -11.20
C MET A 58 -0.65 1.63 -11.64
N VAL A 59 -0.72 1.36 -12.95
CA VAL A 59 -0.29 0.07 -13.52
C VAL A 59 1.23 -0.07 -13.41
N GLY A 60 1.96 0.98 -13.79
CA GLY A 60 3.42 1.01 -13.78
C GLY A 60 4.01 0.82 -12.38
N THR A 61 3.39 1.37 -11.33
CA THR A 61 3.84 1.17 -9.94
C THR A 61 3.83 -0.31 -9.54
N SER A 62 2.79 -1.05 -9.93
CA SER A 62 2.69 -2.48 -9.63
C SER A 62 3.73 -3.30 -10.41
N ILE A 63 4.02 -2.91 -11.66
CA ILE A 63 5.08 -3.50 -12.48
C ILE A 63 6.46 -3.20 -11.86
N ALA A 64 6.71 -1.97 -11.42
CA ALA A 64 7.96 -1.55 -10.80
C ALA A 64 8.23 -2.32 -9.49
N HIS A 65 7.22 -2.48 -8.62
CA HIS A 65 7.37 -3.30 -7.41
C HIS A 65 7.62 -4.78 -7.71
N PHE A 66 7.03 -5.32 -8.78
CA PHE A 66 7.34 -6.69 -9.19
C PHE A 66 8.81 -6.83 -9.63
N ILE A 67 9.34 -5.86 -10.36
CA ILE A 67 10.76 -5.85 -10.76
C ILE A 67 11.64 -5.81 -9.51
N GLU A 68 11.39 -4.86 -8.61
CA GLU A 68 12.12 -4.70 -7.34
C GLU A 68 12.09 -5.99 -6.50
N LEU A 69 10.93 -6.63 -6.36
CA LEU A 69 10.77 -7.89 -5.64
C LEU A 69 11.63 -9.02 -6.23
N VAL A 70 11.64 -9.16 -7.56
CA VAL A 70 12.43 -10.20 -8.25
C VAL A 70 13.93 -9.95 -8.09
N GLU A 71 14.37 -8.70 -8.18
CA GLU A 71 15.77 -8.32 -7.99
C GLU A 71 16.26 -8.62 -6.57
N GLN A 72 15.46 -8.24 -5.56
CA GLN A 72 15.78 -8.40 -4.14
C GLN A 72 15.65 -9.83 -3.63
N THR A 73 15.01 -10.72 -4.40
CA THR A 73 14.73 -12.10 -3.97
C THR A 73 15.43 -13.12 -4.88
N PRO A 74 16.65 -13.59 -4.53
CA PRO A 74 17.43 -14.50 -5.37
C PRO A 74 16.69 -15.77 -5.81
N SER A 75 15.79 -16.30 -4.97
CA SER A 75 14.99 -17.49 -5.30
C SER A 75 13.96 -17.26 -6.40
N LEU A 76 13.55 -16.01 -6.66
CA LEU A 76 12.61 -15.64 -7.72
C LEU A 76 13.32 -15.41 -9.06
N GLN A 77 14.60 -15.07 -9.05
CA GLN A 77 15.33 -14.69 -10.26
C GLN A 77 15.31 -15.77 -11.33
N ALA A 78 15.49 -17.04 -10.95
CA ALA A 78 15.50 -18.16 -11.89
C ALA A 78 14.19 -18.29 -12.70
N ALA A 79 13.05 -17.92 -12.10
CA ALA A 79 11.74 -18.02 -12.75
C ALA A 79 11.32 -16.71 -13.45
N TYR A 80 11.74 -15.56 -12.92
CA TYR A 80 11.11 -14.29 -13.26
C TYR A 80 12.06 -13.19 -13.77
N ALA A 81 13.39 -13.35 -13.67
CA ALA A 81 14.35 -12.29 -14.04
C ALA A 81 14.13 -11.79 -15.49
N THR A 82 14.05 -12.68 -16.47
CA THR A 82 13.82 -12.29 -17.88
C THR A 82 12.50 -11.51 -18.07
N LYS A 83 11.48 -11.82 -17.28
CA LYS A 83 10.20 -11.12 -17.36
C LYS A 83 10.27 -9.75 -16.68
N ALA A 84 10.97 -9.65 -15.55
CA ALA A 84 11.27 -8.39 -14.88
C ALA A 84 12.07 -7.46 -15.80
N ASP A 85 13.12 -7.96 -16.47
CA ASP A 85 13.92 -7.20 -17.44
C ASP A 85 13.06 -6.66 -18.61
N ALA A 86 12.16 -7.50 -19.15
CA ALA A 86 11.26 -7.08 -20.22
C ALA A 86 10.29 -5.97 -19.77
N TYR A 87 9.82 -6.04 -18.52
CA TYR A 87 8.99 -5.00 -17.93
C TYR A 87 9.75 -3.72 -17.64
N LEU A 88 10.98 -3.82 -17.11
CA LEU A 88 11.84 -2.67 -16.89
C LEU A 88 12.09 -1.94 -18.22
N ASN A 89 12.45 -2.69 -19.26
CA ASN A 89 12.62 -2.12 -20.60
C ASN A 89 11.37 -1.43 -21.13
N PHE A 90 10.18 -1.97 -20.88
CA PHE A 90 8.93 -1.31 -21.27
C PHE A 90 8.70 0.00 -20.49
N LEU A 91 8.92 0.00 -19.18
CA LEU A 91 8.76 1.20 -18.36
C LEU A 91 9.74 2.30 -18.78
N GLU A 92 11.01 1.96 -18.96
CA GLU A 92 12.11 2.87 -19.29
C GLU A 92 12.02 3.42 -20.72
N ASN A 93 11.67 2.58 -21.70
CA ASN A 93 11.76 2.96 -23.11
C ASN A 93 10.43 3.40 -23.71
N GLU A 94 9.30 3.00 -23.12
CA GLU A 94 7.97 3.28 -23.69
C GLU A 94 7.13 4.14 -22.75
N LEU A 95 6.98 3.76 -21.48
CA LEU A 95 6.02 4.39 -20.58
C LEU A 95 6.52 5.73 -20.06
N VAL A 96 7.75 5.82 -19.52
CA VAL A 96 8.30 7.09 -19.03
C VAL A 96 8.52 8.10 -20.17
N PRO A 97 9.17 7.73 -21.30
CA PRO A 97 9.38 8.65 -22.41
C PRO A 97 8.07 9.17 -23.01
N ARG A 98 6.98 8.37 -22.98
CA ARG A 98 5.65 8.81 -23.40
C ARG A 98 5.26 10.14 -22.76
N TRP A 99 5.47 10.28 -21.45
CA TRP A 99 5.06 11.45 -20.68
C TRP A 99 6.13 12.53 -20.60
N GLU A 100 7.42 12.17 -20.66
CA GLU A 100 8.50 13.16 -20.47
C GLU A 100 9.13 13.69 -21.77
N SER A 101 8.98 13.00 -22.91
CA SER A 101 9.68 13.39 -24.14
C SER A 101 9.03 12.99 -25.47
N SER A 102 7.87 12.32 -25.47
CA SER A 102 7.29 11.83 -26.72
C SER A 102 6.80 12.94 -27.63
N SER A 103 6.84 12.71 -28.94
CA SER A 103 6.23 13.60 -29.93
C SER A 103 4.71 13.56 -29.94
N TYR A 104 4.10 12.54 -29.32
CA TYR A 104 2.65 12.36 -29.28
C TYR A 104 2.01 13.18 -28.14
N ILE A 105 2.50 13.04 -26.91
CA ILE A 105 1.97 13.75 -25.73
C ILE A 105 2.75 15.06 -25.48
N GLY A 106 4.04 15.09 -25.85
CA GLY A 106 4.97 16.12 -25.42
C GLY A 106 5.49 15.87 -24.01
N ASN A 107 6.29 16.82 -23.50
CA ASN A 107 6.81 16.78 -22.15
C ASN A 107 5.79 17.37 -21.15
N THR A 108 5.23 16.51 -20.31
CA THR A 108 4.26 16.88 -19.28
C THR A 108 4.89 17.19 -17.93
N TRP A 109 6.21 17.07 -17.77
CA TRP A 109 6.87 17.53 -16.55
C TRP A 109 6.91 19.06 -16.49
N ALA A 110 6.60 19.61 -15.32
CA ALA A 110 6.74 21.02 -15.00
C ALA A 110 7.58 21.22 -13.73
N SER A 111 8.79 21.76 -13.91
CA SER A 111 9.60 22.24 -12.80
C SER A 111 9.06 23.59 -12.33
N LEU A 112 8.54 23.65 -11.10
CA LEU A 112 7.95 24.88 -10.54
C LEU A 112 9.00 25.70 -9.79
N SER A 113 9.92 25.02 -9.11
CA SER A 113 11.07 25.62 -8.43
C SER A 113 12.22 24.61 -8.36
N SER A 114 13.30 24.95 -7.63
CA SER A 114 14.37 23.99 -7.31
C SER A 114 13.91 22.86 -6.38
N GLY A 115 12.83 23.06 -5.60
CA GLY A 115 12.33 22.10 -4.62
C GLY A 115 10.95 21.54 -4.92
N THR A 116 10.27 22.00 -5.98
CA THR A 116 8.90 21.57 -6.31
C THR A 116 8.71 21.41 -7.81
N GLY A 117 7.84 20.47 -8.19
CA GLY A 117 7.53 20.14 -9.56
C GLY A 117 6.25 19.31 -9.65
N THR A 118 5.62 19.25 -10.81
CA THR A 118 4.43 18.42 -11.01
C THR A 118 4.21 18.07 -12.47
N TYR A 119 3.28 17.17 -12.73
CA TYR A 119 2.84 16.85 -14.08
C TYR A 119 1.68 17.76 -14.51
N LYS A 120 1.70 18.16 -15.78
CA LYS A 120 0.70 18.99 -16.44
C LYS A 120 -0.05 18.22 -17.51
N GLN A 121 -1.11 18.83 -18.01
CA GLN A 121 -1.78 18.36 -19.21
C GLN A 121 -0.81 18.23 -20.40
N SER A 122 -1.16 17.33 -21.32
CA SER A 122 -0.45 17.19 -22.59
C SER A 122 -0.37 18.54 -23.30
N THR A 123 0.81 18.85 -23.83
CA THR A 123 1.00 20.09 -24.62
C THR A 123 0.46 19.97 -26.04
N GLN A 124 0.14 18.75 -26.47
CA GLN A 124 -0.25 18.44 -27.85
C GLN A 124 -1.75 18.26 -28.04
N PHE A 125 -2.47 17.89 -26.98
CA PHE A 125 -3.91 17.71 -27.00
C PHE A 125 -4.51 17.84 -25.61
N ASP A 126 -5.80 18.17 -25.53
CA ASP A 126 -6.54 18.14 -24.28
C ASP A 126 -7.10 16.73 -24.04
N ALA A 127 -6.58 16.05 -23.02
CA ALA A 127 -7.03 14.71 -22.65
C ALA A 127 -8.27 14.72 -21.74
N PHE A 128 -8.75 15.90 -21.34
CA PHE A 128 -9.85 16.06 -20.38
C PHE A 128 -10.87 17.10 -20.85
N SER A 129 -12.13 16.87 -20.54
CA SER A 129 -13.12 17.94 -20.65
C SER A 129 -12.98 18.85 -19.43
N HIS A 130 -12.45 20.06 -19.63
CA HIS A 130 -12.38 21.07 -18.58
C HIS A 130 -12.95 22.42 -19.04
N SER A 131 -13.54 23.17 -18.11
CA SER A 131 -14.12 24.50 -18.37
C SER A 131 -13.09 25.64 -18.27
N ALA A 132 -11.85 25.35 -17.90
CA ALA A 132 -10.78 26.34 -17.74
C ALA A 132 -9.42 25.75 -18.14
N SER A 133 -8.55 26.58 -18.73
CA SER A 133 -7.20 26.19 -19.14
C SER A 133 -6.33 25.88 -17.92
N TRP A 134 -6.38 24.64 -17.44
CA TRP A 134 -5.56 24.22 -16.30
C TRP A 134 -4.21 23.71 -16.80
N THR A 135 -3.14 24.24 -16.22
CA THR A 135 -1.80 23.77 -16.55
C THR A 135 -1.51 22.47 -15.82
N TYR A 136 -1.68 22.38 -14.50
CA TYR A 136 -1.23 21.22 -13.72
C TYR A 136 -2.34 20.22 -13.42
N LEU A 137 -1.95 18.95 -13.35
CA LEU A 137 -2.86 17.86 -13.00
C LEU A 137 -3.26 17.91 -11.52
N PRO A 138 -4.40 17.30 -11.15
CA PRO A 138 -4.75 17.00 -9.76
C PRO A 138 -3.64 16.22 -9.05
N TYR A 139 -3.57 16.35 -7.72
CA TYR A 139 -2.46 15.79 -6.94
C TYR A 139 -2.37 14.27 -7.13
N ASN A 140 -3.47 13.55 -6.92
CA ASN A 140 -3.59 12.11 -7.10
C ASN A 140 -3.08 11.59 -8.46
N GLN A 141 -3.34 12.32 -9.55
CA GLN A 141 -2.90 11.93 -10.90
C GLN A 141 -1.40 12.08 -11.06
N SER A 142 -0.84 13.21 -10.58
CA SER A 142 0.60 13.45 -10.62
C SER A 142 1.37 12.51 -9.70
N LEU A 143 0.82 12.24 -8.50
CA LEU A 143 1.43 11.39 -7.49
C LEU A 143 1.45 9.92 -7.89
N ALA A 144 0.45 9.43 -8.61
CA ALA A 144 0.45 8.07 -9.14
C ALA A 144 1.68 7.80 -10.02
N PHE A 145 2.05 8.77 -10.88
CA PHE A 145 3.23 8.65 -11.73
C PHE A 145 4.53 8.90 -10.97
N ALA A 146 4.55 9.90 -10.09
CA ALA A 146 5.71 10.18 -9.22
C ALA A 146 6.06 9.00 -8.31
N ARG A 147 5.06 8.28 -7.78
CA ARG A 147 5.24 7.04 -7.01
C ARG A 147 5.91 5.96 -7.85
N MET A 148 5.46 5.74 -9.09
CA MET A 148 6.09 4.78 -10.01
C MET A 148 7.57 5.14 -10.24
N LEU A 149 7.88 6.40 -10.52
CA LEU A 149 9.27 6.84 -10.72
C LEU A 149 10.13 6.60 -9.48
N LEU A 150 9.59 6.83 -8.29
CA LEU A 150 10.30 6.57 -7.05
C LEU A 150 10.64 5.08 -6.87
N VAL A 151 9.72 4.19 -7.20
CA VAL A 151 9.97 2.73 -7.16
C VAL A 151 11.01 2.35 -8.21
N LEU A 152 10.90 2.87 -9.44
CA LEU A 152 11.89 2.65 -10.50
C LEU A 152 13.29 3.14 -10.12
N HIS A 153 13.40 4.26 -9.41
CA HIS A 153 14.68 4.72 -8.88
C HIS A 153 15.31 3.68 -7.94
N GLY A 154 14.52 2.98 -7.12
CA GLY A 154 15.03 1.89 -6.27
C GLY A 154 15.60 0.72 -7.06
N VAL A 155 15.11 0.51 -8.29
CA VAL A 155 15.54 -0.55 -9.21
C VAL A 155 16.80 -0.15 -9.99
N ASN A 156 16.78 1.02 -10.66
CA ASN A 156 17.82 1.39 -11.62
C ASN A 156 18.78 2.50 -11.14
N GLY A 157 18.49 3.15 -10.01
CA GLY A 157 19.28 4.25 -9.45
C GLY A 157 19.19 5.58 -10.22
N ASP A 158 18.24 5.76 -11.15
CA ASP A 158 18.15 6.99 -11.96
C ASP A 158 17.81 8.21 -11.08
N ALA A 159 18.76 9.14 -10.97
CA ALA A 159 18.62 10.32 -10.14
C ALA A 159 17.54 11.29 -10.64
N THR A 160 17.18 11.25 -11.94
CA THR A 160 16.08 12.02 -12.51
C THR A 160 14.77 11.55 -11.90
N TYR A 161 14.55 10.25 -11.79
CA TYR A 161 13.31 9.70 -11.22
C TYR A 161 13.14 10.07 -9.76
N LEU A 162 14.23 9.99 -8.99
CA LEU A 162 14.23 10.49 -7.61
C LEU A 162 13.90 11.98 -7.53
N ASP A 163 14.53 12.81 -8.37
CA ASP A 163 14.28 14.26 -8.42
C ASP A 163 12.82 14.58 -8.74
N ARG A 164 12.23 13.91 -9.74
CA ARG A 164 10.83 14.05 -10.12
C ARG A 164 9.90 13.68 -8.97
N ALA A 165 10.12 12.51 -8.37
CA ALA A 165 9.32 12.02 -7.25
C ALA A 165 9.39 12.95 -6.04
N GLN A 166 10.60 13.37 -5.64
CA GLN A 166 10.81 14.25 -4.49
C GLN A 166 10.15 15.61 -4.70
N ARG A 167 10.35 16.23 -5.87
CA ARG A 167 9.76 17.55 -6.16
C ARG A 167 8.24 17.50 -6.27
N ASN A 168 7.67 16.41 -6.78
CA ASN A 168 6.22 16.22 -6.82
C ASN A 168 5.62 15.93 -5.44
N GLY A 169 6.26 15.06 -4.65
CA GLY A 169 5.90 14.83 -3.26
C GLY A 169 5.96 16.11 -2.42
N GLN A 170 7.01 16.92 -2.58
CA GLN A 170 7.15 18.19 -1.87
C GLN A 170 6.07 19.20 -2.30
N TYR A 171 5.70 19.22 -3.58
CA TYR A 171 4.59 20.03 -4.08
C TYR A 171 3.26 19.65 -3.40
N PHE A 172 2.96 18.35 -3.30
CA PHE A 172 1.79 17.85 -2.57
C PHE A 172 1.86 18.15 -1.07
N LYS A 173 3.01 17.92 -0.43
CA LYS A 173 3.21 18.18 1.01
C LYS A 173 2.92 19.65 1.37
N ASN A 174 3.28 20.59 0.48
CA ASN A 174 2.99 22.01 0.67
C ASN A 174 1.48 22.34 0.57
N ALA A 175 0.67 21.46 -0.02
CA ALA A 175 -0.78 21.63 -0.15
C ALA A 175 -1.55 21.02 1.04
N LEU A 176 -0.90 20.24 1.90
CA LEU A 176 -1.52 19.67 3.08
C LEU A 176 -1.81 20.75 4.12
N THR A 177 -3.02 20.77 4.64
CA THR A 177 -3.43 21.66 5.72
C THR A 177 -3.68 20.87 6.99
N LEU A 178 -3.23 21.40 8.13
CA LEU A 178 -3.53 20.82 9.43
C LEU A 178 -4.93 21.23 9.90
N SER A 179 -5.70 20.25 10.33
CA SER A 179 -6.95 20.46 11.07
C SER A 179 -6.88 19.63 12.35
N GLY A 180 -6.44 20.27 13.45
CA GLY A 180 -5.96 19.53 14.62
C GLY A 180 -4.66 18.79 14.29
N ASP A 181 -4.62 17.50 14.60
CA ASP A 181 -3.51 16.59 14.30
C ASP A 181 -3.75 15.75 13.02
N ASP A 182 -4.71 16.14 12.19
CA ASP A 182 -5.06 15.45 10.94
C ASP A 182 -4.59 16.28 9.73
N TYR A 183 -4.27 15.60 8.63
CA TYR A 183 -4.15 16.27 7.34
C TYR A 183 -5.49 16.34 6.60
N ILE A 184 -5.78 17.49 6.01
CA ILE A 184 -6.83 17.67 5.01
C ILE A 184 -6.22 18.33 3.77
N TRP A 185 -6.76 18.02 2.59
CA TRP A 185 -6.31 18.62 1.34
C TRP A 185 -7.42 18.65 0.30
N ASN A 186 -7.25 19.53 -0.67
CA ASN A 186 -8.13 19.64 -1.82
C ASN A 186 -7.63 18.76 -2.96
N TYR A 187 -8.53 18.43 -3.88
CA TYR A 187 -8.26 17.62 -5.07
C TYR A 187 -7.11 18.16 -5.96
N ALA A 188 -7.00 19.48 -6.06
CA ALA A 188 -5.98 20.16 -6.84
C ALA A 188 -5.74 21.57 -6.31
N TYR A 189 -4.64 22.21 -6.74
CA TYR A 189 -4.29 23.57 -6.32
C TYR A 189 -5.32 24.64 -6.71
N TYR A 190 -6.10 24.41 -7.78
CA TYR A 190 -7.05 25.37 -8.32
C TYR A 190 -8.48 25.21 -7.79
N THR A 191 -8.73 24.22 -6.92
CA THR A 191 -10.06 23.96 -6.37
C THR A 191 -10.05 23.93 -4.85
N SER A 192 -11.19 24.30 -4.26
CA SER A 192 -11.47 24.10 -2.84
C SER A 192 -12.26 22.82 -2.57
N THR A 193 -12.51 22.00 -3.58
CA THR A 193 -13.14 20.69 -3.40
C THR A 193 -12.16 19.76 -2.67
N PRO A 194 -12.53 19.24 -1.49
CA PRO A 194 -11.70 18.26 -0.79
C PRO A 194 -11.43 17.03 -1.66
N GLU A 195 -10.29 16.40 -1.46
CA GLU A 195 -10.01 15.08 -2.05
C GLU A 195 -11.05 14.07 -1.55
N ASP A 196 -11.52 13.21 -2.44
CA ASP A 196 -12.43 12.12 -2.05
C ASP A 196 -11.66 10.87 -1.63
N THR A 197 -12.30 10.04 -0.81
CA THR A 197 -11.74 8.83 -0.20
C THR A 197 -11.17 7.85 -1.23
N SER A 198 -11.79 7.75 -2.41
CA SER A 198 -11.39 6.81 -3.45
C SER A 198 -10.09 7.25 -4.11
N HIS A 199 -10.02 8.49 -4.55
CA HIS A 199 -8.84 9.03 -5.20
C HIS A 199 -7.69 9.30 -4.22
N ALA A 200 -8.00 9.64 -2.96
CA ALA A 200 -7.02 9.78 -1.89
C ALA A 200 -6.15 8.54 -1.66
N ASN A 201 -6.57 7.34 -2.11
CA ASN A 201 -5.71 6.16 -2.10
C ASN A 201 -4.37 6.40 -2.83
N LEU A 202 -4.39 7.17 -3.92
CA LEU A 202 -3.18 7.50 -4.69
C LEU A 202 -2.26 8.44 -3.91
N ASP A 203 -2.84 9.40 -3.19
CA ASP A 203 -2.11 10.38 -2.39
C ASP A 203 -1.41 9.71 -1.20
N VAL A 204 -2.16 8.95 -0.41
CA VAL A 204 -1.63 8.30 0.80
C VAL A 204 -0.71 7.14 0.45
N GLY A 205 -0.98 6.43 -0.66
CA GLY A 205 -0.08 5.42 -1.21
C GLY A 205 1.28 6.01 -1.61
N ALA A 206 1.29 7.15 -2.29
CA ALA A 206 2.52 7.86 -2.65
C ALA A 206 3.25 8.41 -1.41
N ALA A 207 2.53 9.01 -0.46
CA ALA A 207 3.10 9.54 0.77
C ALA A 207 3.77 8.44 1.63
N ARG A 208 3.13 7.26 1.72
CA ARG A 208 3.71 6.09 2.40
C ARG A 208 4.96 5.57 1.69
N GLU A 209 4.93 5.42 0.36
CA GLU A 209 6.09 4.98 -0.43
C GLU A 209 7.30 5.90 -0.22
N MET A 210 7.04 7.20 -0.25
CA MET A 210 8.04 8.24 0.00
C MET A 210 8.62 8.16 1.43
N TYR A 211 7.76 7.98 2.44
CA TYR A 211 8.21 7.75 3.82
C TYR A 211 9.10 6.51 3.94
N GLN A 212 8.69 5.37 3.35
CA GLN A 212 9.44 4.12 3.41
C GLN A 212 10.84 4.22 2.78
N ARG A 213 10.98 5.07 1.75
CA ARG A 213 12.25 5.34 1.08
C ARG A 213 13.02 6.53 1.69
N GLY A 214 12.55 7.08 2.80
CA GLY A 214 13.22 8.16 3.52
C GLY A 214 13.21 9.50 2.77
N VAL A 215 12.22 9.76 1.92
CA VAL A 215 12.10 10.98 1.12
C VAL A 215 10.80 11.73 1.41
N VAL A 216 10.85 13.07 1.42
CA VAL A 216 9.71 14.01 1.57
C VAL A 216 8.91 13.91 2.87
N PHE A 217 8.31 12.75 3.17
CA PHE A 217 7.44 12.52 4.31
C PHE A 217 8.20 11.84 5.45
N ASN A 218 7.78 12.14 6.68
CA ASN A 218 8.36 11.59 7.89
C ASN A 218 7.29 10.92 8.76
N ALA A 219 7.72 10.43 9.92
CA ALA A 219 6.87 9.68 10.82
C ALA A 219 5.69 10.50 11.39
N THR A 220 5.90 11.81 11.62
CA THR A 220 4.82 12.74 11.99
C THR A 220 3.79 12.89 10.88
N ASP A 221 4.22 12.92 9.62
CA ASP A 221 3.30 12.96 8.47
C ASP A 221 2.45 11.68 8.41
N MET A 222 3.05 10.51 8.61
CA MET A 222 2.33 9.24 8.62
C MET A 222 1.28 9.19 9.74
N GLN A 223 1.60 9.72 10.92
CA GLN A 223 0.63 9.85 12.00
C GLN A 223 -0.54 10.77 11.62
N ARG A 224 -0.28 11.89 10.94
CA ARG A 224 -1.33 12.84 10.53
C ARG A 224 -2.27 12.26 9.48
N PHE A 225 -1.74 11.55 8.49
CA PHE A 225 -2.56 10.79 7.53
C PHE A 225 -3.36 9.67 8.21
N THR A 226 -2.74 8.97 9.18
CA THR A 226 -3.44 7.96 9.98
C THR A 226 -4.62 8.58 10.73
N ASN A 227 -4.42 9.76 11.32
CA ASN A 227 -5.48 10.46 12.03
C ASN A 227 -6.58 10.91 11.07
N THR A 228 -6.27 11.41 9.87
CA THR A 228 -7.27 11.76 8.85
C THR A 228 -8.33 10.68 8.68
N ILE A 229 -7.94 9.42 8.52
CA ILE A 229 -8.93 8.34 8.45
C ILE A 229 -9.49 7.95 9.82
N ALA A 230 -8.65 7.82 10.84
CA ALA A 230 -9.04 7.22 12.12
C ALA A 230 -9.87 8.13 13.04
N THR A 231 -9.71 9.45 12.95
CA THR A 231 -10.35 10.43 13.86
C THR A 231 -11.38 11.28 13.13
N ARG A 232 -11.15 11.56 11.84
CA ARG A 232 -11.94 12.52 11.07
C ARG A 232 -12.92 11.87 10.10
N MET A 233 -12.49 10.88 9.34
CA MET A 233 -13.36 10.23 8.36
C MET A 233 -14.21 9.11 8.97
N TRP A 234 -13.65 8.31 9.88
CA TRP A 234 -14.33 7.16 10.47
C TRP A 234 -15.41 7.56 11.48
N ASN A 235 -16.57 6.91 11.39
CA ASN A 235 -17.70 7.10 12.31
C ASN A 235 -17.50 6.51 13.72
N GLY A 236 -16.37 5.88 14.01
CA GLY A 236 -16.06 5.25 15.30
C GLY A 236 -16.79 3.94 15.59
N SER A 237 -17.60 3.42 14.65
CA SER A 237 -18.31 2.15 14.82
C SER A 237 -17.41 0.97 14.47
N THR A 238 -17.32 -0.01 15.36
CA THR A 238 -16.64 -1.30 15.13
C THR A 238 -17.56 -2.39 14.60
N THR A 239 -18.88 -2.17 14.59
CA THR A 239 -19.87 -3.14 14.11
C THR A 239 -20.50 -2.75 12.77
N SER A 240 -20.46 -1.47 12.43
CA SER A 240 -20.87 -0.93 11.14
C SER A 240 -19.94 0.24 10.78
N PRO A 241 -18.63 -0.04 10.57
CA PRO A 241 -17.68 1.01 10.25
C PRO A 241 -18.06 1.66 8.93
N ALA A 242 -17.99 2.99 8.90
CA ALA A 242 -18.16 3.77 7.70
C ALA A 242 -17.22 4.96 7.73
N VAL A 243 -16.78 5.40 6.55
CA VAL A 243 -15.97 6.60 6.39
C VAL A 243 -16.68 7.60 5.49
N THR A 244 -16.44 8.87 5.74
CA THR A 244 -16.96 9.97 4.92
C THR A 244 -16.38 9.93 3.51
N LYS A 245 -17.09 10.52 2.55
CA LYS A 245 -16.69 10.60 1.14
C LYS A 245 -15.45 11.46 0.93
N TYR A 246 -15.24 12.48 1.74
CA TYR A 246 -14.13 13.41 1.62
C TYR A 246 -13.17 13.32 2.81
N VAL A 247 -11.89 13.60 2.55
CA VAL A 247 -10.80 13.53 3.54
C VAL A 247 -10.94 14.57 4.66
N ASP A 248 -11.73 15.61 4.45
CA ASP A 248 -12.00 16.63 5.47
C ASP A 248 -13.04 16.20 6.51
N GLY A 249 -13.66 15.04 6.35
CA GLY A 249 -14.73 14.51 7.21
C GLY A 249 -16.14 14.87 6.71
N SER A 250 -16.29 15.36 5.48
CA SER A 250 -17.59 15.74 4.90
C SER A 250 -18.12 14.74 3.86
N GLY A 251 -19.39 14.90 3.50
CA GLY A 251 -20.08 14.06 2.50
C GLY A 251 -20.76 12.82 3.10
N ASP A 252 -21.42 12.04 2.22
CA ASP A 252 -22.02 10.75 2.58
C ASP A 252 -20.96 9.66 2.80
N THR A 253 -21.38 8.41 3.03
CA THR A 253 -20.47 7.27 3.26
C THR A 253 -20.38 6.30 2.09
N SER A 254 -20.82 6.72 0.89
CA SER A 254 -20.87 5.86 -0.31
C SER A 254 -19.51 5.32 -0.74
N PHE A 255 -18.42 5.94 -0.26
CA PHE A 255 -17.04 5.58 -0.61
C PHE A 255 -16.37 4.69 0.44
N SER A 256 -17.12 4.14 1.41
CA SER A 256 -16.53 3.34 2.50
C SER A 256 -15.78 2.09 2.04
N LYS A 257 -16.12 1.54 0.86
CA LYS A 257 -15.38 0.41 0.28
C LYS A 257 -14.03 0.82 -0.33
N TYR A 258 -13.81 2.09 -0.63
CA TYR A 258 -12.64 2.51 -1.40
C TYR A 258 -11.42 2.82 -0.50
N LEU A 259 -10.94 1.81 0.24
CA LEU A 259 -9.93 1.98 1.30
C LEU A 259 -8.65 1.14 1.12
N VAL A 260 -8.34 0.72 -0.10
CA VAL A 260 -7.19 -0.17 -0.43
C VAL A 260 -5.85 0.31 0.17
N GLU A 261 -5.43 1.53 -0.14
CA GLU A 261 -4.14 2.08 0.33
C GLU A 261 -4.26 2.61 1.77
N TRP A 262 -5.44 3.06 2.16
CA TRP A 262 -5.73 3.42 3.56
C TRP A 262 -5.54 2.24 4.52
N THR A 263 -5.79 1.00 4.07
CA THR A 263 -5.55 -0.22 4.86
C THR A 263 -4.09 -0.33 5.30
N GLN A 264 -3.14 0.17 4.50
CA GLN A 264 -1.71 0.11 4.82
C GLN A 264 -1.33 0.93 6.06
N TYR A 265 -2.17 1.90 6.44
CA TYR A 265 -1.99 2.68 7.66
C TYR A 265 -2.33 1.90 8.94
N ALA A 266 -2.83 0.66 8.81
CA ALA A 266 -2.90 -0.28 9.91
C ALA A 266 -1.52 -0.52 10.58
N GLN A 267 -0.42 -0.23 9.87
CA GLN A 267 0.94 -0.15 10.43
C GLN A 267 0.98 0.68 11.72
N TRP A 268 0.40 1.88 11.70
CA TRP A 268 0.42 2.82 12.82
C TRP A 268 -0.84 2.75 13.67
N LYS A 269 -1.96 2.31 13.10
CA LYS A 269 -3.24 2.19 13.81
C LYS A 269 -3.95 0.90 13.44
N ARG A 270 -3.71 -0.15 14.24
CA ARG A 270 -4.29 -1.49 14.07
C ARG A 270 -5.80 -1.49 13.81
N SER A 271 -6.57 -0.61 14.46
CA SER A 271 -8.03 -0.55 14.27
C SER A 271 -8.47 -0.25 12.84
N LEU A 272 -7.62 0.33 11.99
CA LEU A 272 -7.93 0.57 10.59
C LEU A 272 -8.10 -0.73 9.79
N TYR A 273 -7.47 -1.83 10.21
CA TYR A 273 -7.74 -3.15 9.63
C TYR A 273 -9.23 -3.46 9.68
N TRP A 274 -9.86 -3.34 10.85
CA TRP A 274 -11.28 -3.62 11.04
C TRP A 274 -12.18 -2.70 10.23
N VAL A 275 -11.84 -1.41 10.14
CA VAL A 275 -12.61 -0.43 9.35
C VAL A 275 -12.74 -0.89 7.90
N VAL A 276 -11.66 -1.43 7.31
CA VAL A 276 -11.66 -1.90 5.93
C VAL A 276 -12.19 -3.33 5.80
N ALA A 277 -11.77 -4.25 6.66
CA ALA A 277 -12.15 -5.66 6.59
C ALA A 277 -13.68 -5.84 6.67
N GLU A 278 -14.37 -5.09 7.53
CA GLU A 278 -15.83 -5.15 7.65
C GLU A 278 -16.58 -4.72 6.38
N GLN A 279 -15.98 -3.87 5.53
CA GLN A 279 -16.57 -3.51 4.23
C GLN A 279 -16.67 -4.72 3.29
N TYR A 280 -15.85 -5.74 3.55
CA TYR A 280 -15.65 -6.92 2.72
C TYR A 280 -16.07 -8.24 3.41
N ARG A 281 -16.41 -8.24 4.72
CA ARG A 281 -16.72 -9.46 5.50
C ARG A 281 -17.75 -10.39 4.86
N ASN A 282 -18.73 -9.82 4.15
CA ASN A 282 -19.76 -10.57 3.42
C ASN A 282 -19.76 -10.29 1.90
N SER A 283 -18.66 -9.75 1.38
CA SER A 283 -18.52 -9.44 -0.04
C SER A 283 -17.81 -10.58 -0.76
N SER A 284 -18.32 -10.98 -1.92
CA SER A 284 -17.51 -11.69 -2.91
C SER A 284 -16.71 -10.66 -3.72
N ALA A 285 -15.51 -11.04 -4.17
CA ALA A 285 -14.73 -10.19 -5.07
C ALA A 285 -15.43 -10.11 -6.43
N GLN A 286 -15.89 -8.92 -6.83
CA GLN A 286 -16.62 -8.70 -8.09
C GLN A 286 -15.77 -7.97 -9.13
N SER A 287 -14.62 -7.44 -8.71
CA SER A 287 -13.74 -6.63 -9.54
C SER A 287 -12.27 -6.84 -9.19
N GLY A 288 -11.36 -6.42 -10.07
CA GLY A 288 -9.94 -6.37 -9.75
C GLY A 288 -9.62 -5.44 -8.56
N TYR A 289 -10.45 -4.42 -8.34
CA TYR A 289 -10.35 -3.56 -7.15
C TYR A 289 -10.62 -4.34 -5.86
N ASP A 290 -11.68 -5.15 -5.83
CA ASP A 290 -12.01 -5.96 -4.65
C ASP A 290 -10.92 -6.99 -4.36
N MET A 291 -10.34 -7.60 -5.39
CA MET A 291 -9.21 -8.52 -5.23
C MET A 291 -7.99 -7.81 -4.64
N LEU A 292 -7.69 -6.61 -5.10
CA LEU A 292 -6.60 -5.80 -4.55
C LEU A 292 -6.89 -5.40 -3.09
N ALA A 293 -8.11 -4.98 -2.77
CA ALA A 293 -8.52 -4.67 -1.40
C ALA A 293 -8.37 -5.87 -0.46
N LEU A 294 -8.89 -7.03 -0.86
CA LEU A 294 -8.77 -8.26 -0.10
C LEU A 294 -7.29 -8.67 0.10
N ALA A 295 -6.45 -8.55 -0.92
CA ALA A 295 -5.02 -8.82 -0.78
C ALA A 295 -4.34 -7.88 0.23
N ARG A 296 -4.72 -6.58 0.25
CA ARG A 296 -4.23 -5.63 1.25
C ARG A 296 -4.76 -5.93 2.65
N ILE A 297 -6.03 -6.31 2.79
CA ILE A 297 -6.62 -6.76 4.07
C ILE A 297 -5.84 -7.98 4.60
N MET A 298 -5.54 -8.97 3.76
CA MET A 298 -4.80 -10.18 4.14
C MET A 298 -3.38 -9.89 4.66
N THR A 299 -2.78 -8.76 4.28
CA THR A 299 -1.47 -8.33 4.81
C THR A 299 -1.57 -7.91 6.28
N TRP A 300 -2.75 -7.46 6.71
CA TRP A 300 -3.03 -6.94 8.04
C TRP A 300 -3.98 -7.84 8.84
N ASP A 301 -4.19 -9.08 8.37
CA ASP A 301 -5.06 -10.06 8.99
C ASP A 301 -4.56 -10.47 10.38
N VAL A 302 -5.36 -10.14 11.39
CA VAL A 302 -5.05 -10.33 12.81
C VAL A 302 -5.15 -11.79 13.26
N ALA A 303 -5.73 -12.68 12.43
CA ALA A 303 -5.66 -14.13 12.61
C ALA A 303 -4.23 -14.67 12.42
N LYS A 304 -3.33 -13.85 11.86
CA LYS A 304 -1.90 -14.10 11.72
C LYS A 304 -1.11 -13.14 12.59
N LEU A 305 0.18 -13.42 12.75
CA LEU A 305 1.11 -12.42 13.29
C LEU A 305 1.39 -11.38 12.21
N LEU A 306 1.32 -10.11 12.60
CA LEU A 306 1.68 -8.97 11.77
C LEU A 306 3.16 -8.65 11.94
N ASN A 307 3.75 -8.05 10.90
CA ASN A 307 5.17 -7.63 10.91
C ASN A 307 6.11 -8.79 11.33
N GLN A 308 5.93 -9.95 10.68
CA GLN A 308 6.57 -11.24 11.01
C GLN A 308 8.10 -11.21 10.93
N GLY A 309 8.64 -10.38 10.04
CA GLY A 309 10.07 -10.12 9.89
C GLY A 309 10.51 -8.77 10.46
N PHE A 310 9.68 -8.09 11.25
CA PHE A 310 10.07 -6.84 11.94
C PHE A 310 10.52 -5.67 11.03
N GLU A 311 10.14 -5.70 9.75
CA GLU A 311 10.53 -4.71 8.74
C GLU A 311 9.83 -3.36 8.89
N LEU A 312 8.72 -3.31 9.61
CA LEU A 312 7.93 -2.08 9.78
C LEU A 312 8.17 -1.44 11.14
N GLU A 313 8.32 -0.12 11.16
CA GLU A 313 8.45 0.71 12.37
C GLU A 313 7.16 1.43 12.75
N THR A 314 7.11 1.85 14.02
CA THR A 314 6.13 2.83 14.48
C THR A 314 6.47 4.26 14.06
N SER A 315 5.48 5.16 14.11
CA SER A 315 5.62 6.57 13.72
C SER A 315 6.35 7.43 14.76
N PHE A 316 6.65 6.89 15.95
CA PHE A 316 7.22 7.65 17.06
C PHE A 316 8.54 7.07 17.56
N ASP A 317 8.88 5.84 17.15
CA ASP A 317 10.14 5.21 17.48
C ASP A 317 10.57 4.26 16.34
N PRO A 318 11.64 4.58 15.57
CA PRO A 318 12.11 3.75 14.45
C PRO A 318 12.70 2.41 14.91
N THR A 319 13.12 2.32 16.17
CA THR A 319 13.62 1.06 16.77
C THR A 319 12.48 0.13 17.16
N TYR A 320 11.23 0.60 17.12
CA TYR A 320 10.09 -0.15 17.62
C TYR A 320 9.36 -0.84 16.48
N ALA A 321 9.34 -2.18 16.51
CA ALA A 321 8.62 -2.99 15.53
C ALA A 321 7.11 -2.71 15.58
N ALA A 322 6.55 -2.22 14.48
CA ALA A 322 5.13 -1.97 14.36
C ALA A 322 4.32 -3.23 14.71
N GLN A 323 3.21 -3.06 15.43
CA GLN A 323 2.32 -4.12 15.94
C GLN A 323 2.89 -5.01 17.05
N TRP A 324 4.17 -4.85 17.42
CA TRP A 324 4.76 -5.51 18.58
C TRP A 324 4.87 -4.51 19.73
N TYR A 325 4.37 -4.88 20.91
CA TYR A 325 4.29 -4.04 22.09
C TYR A 325 5.39 -4.39 23.09
N ARG A 326 6.28 -3.44 23.41
CA ARG A 326 7.28 -3.59 24.48
C ARG A 326 6.58 -3.77 25.82
N VAL A 327 7.03 -4.77 26.56
CA VAL A 327 6.58 -5.05 27.94
C VAL A 327 7.83 -5.04 28.81
N GLY A 328 7.84 -4.14 29.80
CA GLY A 328 9.02 -3.93 30.66
C GLY A 328 10.28 -3.43 29.93
N SER A 329 10.16 -3.04 28.65
CA SER A 329 11.29 -2.80 27.75
C SER A 329 11.37 -1.39 27.17
N SER A 330 12.56 -1.03 26.67
CA SER A 330 12.91 0.27 26.09
C SER A 330 13.48 0.13 24.68
N SER A 331 13.77 1.24 24.01
CA SER A 331 14.47 1.26 22.72
C SER A 331 15.90 0.71 22.75
N THR A 332 16.46 0.47 23.95
CA THR A 332 17.78 -0.14 24.11
C THR A 332 17.74 -1.61 24.52
N THR A 333 16.57 -2.11 24.93
CA THR A 333 16.41 -3.48 25.44
C THR A 333 15.46 -4.34 24.63
N ALA A 334 14.69 -3.73 23.72
CA ALA A 334 13.90 -4.43 22.71
C ALA A 334 13.80 -3.57 21.45
N TYR A 335 14.50 -3.94 20.38
CA TYR A 335 14.61 -3.09 19.20
C TYR A 335 14.71 -3.88 17.89
N ARG A 336 14.29 -3.23 16.79
CA ARG A 336 14.57 -3.66 15.42
C ARG A 336 16.07 -3.55 15.16
N ASP A 337 16.68 -4.65 14.74
CA ASP A 337 18.13 -4.79 14.63
C ASP A 337 18.53 -5.12 13.20
N SER A 338 19.17 -4.17 12.53
CA SER A 338 19.65 -4.33 11.15
C SER A 338 20.96 -5.11 11.03
N THR A 339 21.65 -5.38 12.14
CA THR A 339 22.84 -6.23 12.16
C THR A 339 22.47 -7.69 12.38
N ASN A 340 21.38 -7.95 13.10
CA ASN A 340 20.90 -9.28 13.43
C ASN A 340 19.55 -9.59 12.77
N ALA A 341 19.53 -9.58 11.43
CA ALA A 341 18.44 -10.10 10.61
C ALA A 341 18.79 -11.48 10.03
N TYR A 342 17.80 -12.37 9.91
CA TYR A 342 17.93 -13.62 9.16
C TYR A 342 17.53 -13.41 7.70
N ALA A 343 16.46 -12.66 7.46
CA ALA A 343 15.99 -12.26 6.14
C ALA A 343 15.53 -10.78 6.17
N GLY A 344 15.54 -10.14 5.01
CA GLY A 344 15.20 -8.72 4.93
C GLY A 344 16.24 -7.81 5.59
N ASP A 345 15.80 -6.64 6.06
CA ASP A 345 16.69 -5.59 6.56
C ASP A 345 16.78 -5.58 8.09
N TYR A 346 15.82 -6.20 8.80
CA TYR A 346 15.74 -6.14 10.26
C TYR A 346 15.32 -7.47 10.89
N GLY A 347 15.93 -7.81 12.02
CA GLY A 347 15.36 -8.76 12.98
C GLY A 347 14.87 -8.03 14.23
N LEU A 348 14.46 -8.78 15.25
CA LEU A 348 14.16 -8.26 16.57
C LEU A 348 15.19 -8.74 17.59
N THR A 349 15.77 -7.82 18.35
CA THR A 349 16.70 -8.11 19.45
C THR A 349 16.06 -7.76 20.79
N ILE A 350 16.15 -8.69 21.75
CA ILE A 350 15.81 -8.50 23.17
C ILE A 350 17.09 -8.65 24.01
N VAL A 351 17.37 -7.65 24.85
CA VAL A 351 18.57 -7.58 25.69
C VAL A 351 18.18 -7.77 27.15
N SER A 352 18.72 -8.79 27.80
CA SER A 352 18.61 -8.96 29.24
C SER A 352 19.77 -8.26 29.95
N THR A 353 19.44 -7.46 30.96
CA THR A 353 20.41 -6.69 31.76
C THR A 353 20.67 -7.31 33.14
N GLY A 354 20.23 -8.56 33.37
CA GLY A 354 20.39 -9.26 34.64
C GLY A 354 19.46 -8.72 35.75
N GLY A 355 18.22 -8.40 35.40
CA GLY A 355 17.27 -7.72 36.26
C GLY A 355 15.82 -7.91 35.82
N THR A 356 15.14 -6.81 35.50
CA THR A 356 13.73 -6.83 35.09
C THR A 356 13.57 -7.55 33.75
N ALA A 357 12.58 -8.43 33.65
CA ALA A 357 12.26 -9.12 32.40
C ALA A 357 11.98 -8.13 31.27
N GLN A 358 12.63 -8.37 30.13
CA GLN A 358 12.48 -7.61 28.90
C GLN A 358 11.76 -8.50 27.88
N SER A 359 10.73 -7.98 27.25
CA SER A 359 9.99 -8.68 26.21
C SER A 359 9.26 -7.73 25.27
N VAL A 360 8.84 -8.28 24.15
CA VAL A 360 7.76 -7.72 23.32
C VAL A 360 6.62 -8.71 23.23
N SER A 361 5.42 -8.21 22.92
CA SER A 361 4.23 -9.03 22.76
C SER A 361 3.40 -8.58 21.56
N GLN A 362 2.65 -9.48 20.93
CA GLN A 362 1.63 -9.12 19.96
C GLN A 362 0.31 -9.81 20.33
N PRO A 363 -0.82 -9.07 20.42
CA PRO A 363 -2.15 -9.64 20.52
C PRO A 363 -2.47 -10.48 19.29
N TRP A 364 -3.03 -11.66 19.52
CA TRP A 364 -3.49 -12.55 18.47
C TRP A 364 -5.00 -12.71 18.57
N GLU A 365 -5.68 -12.28 17.52
CA GLU A 365 -7.12 -12.11 17.45
C GLU A 365 -7.68 -13.00 16.33
N ASP A 366 -9.00 -13.12 16.19
CA ASP A 366 -9.68 -13.91 15.14
C ASP A 366 -9.21 -15.38 15.01
N TRP A 367 -8.69 -15.95 16.08
CA TRP A 367 -8.34 -17.37 16.12
C TRP A 367 -9.58 -18.25 16.26
N SER A 368 -9.53 -19.44 15.65
CA SER A 368 -10.56 -20.48 15.81
C SER A 368 -10.43 -21.19 17.16
N PRO A 369 -11.53 -21.30 17.95
CA PRO A 369 -11.48 -21.87 19.29
C PRO A 369 -11.17 -23.36 19.32
N SER A 370 -10.51 -23.81 20.37
CA SER A 370 -10.10 -25.21 20.57
C SER A 370 -9.30 -25.81 19.41
N THR A 371 -8.71 -24.96 18.56
CA THR A 371 -7.96 -25.38 17.37
C THR A 371 -6.47 -25.43 17.71
N SER A 372 -5.76 -26.41 17.17
CA SER A 372 -4.31 -26.50 17.35
C SER A 372 -3.59 -25.57 16.38
N TYR A 373 -2.64 -24.80 16.90
CA TYR A 373 -1.80 -23.88 16.14
C TYR A 373 -0.34 -24.20 16.33
N THR A 374 0.45 -23.89 15.31
CA THR A 374 1.90 -23.97 15.32
C THR A 374 2.48 -22.59 15.10
N VAL A 375 3.36 -22.16 16.03
CA VAL A 375 4.22 -20.99 15.87
C VAL A 375 5.57 -21.47 15.39
N GLU A 376 6.07 -20.89 14.30
CA GLU A 376 7.42 -21.09 13.79
C GLU A 376 8.18 -19.76 13.81
N PHE A 377 9.48 -19.81 14.06
CA PHE A 377 10.37 -18.66 14.00
C PHE A 377 11.81 -19.12 13.78
N VAL A 378 12.69 -18.20 13.41
CA VAL A 378 14.15 -18.42 13.50
C VAL A 378 14.71 -17.61 14.65
N GLY A 379 15.56 -18.24 15.45
CA GLY A 379 16.14 -17.64 16.65
C GLY A 379 17.64 -17.90 16.76
N LYS A 380 18.35 -16.96 17.38
CA LYS A 380 19.72 -17.15 17.88
C LYS A 380 19.98 -16.27 19.11
N THR A 381 21.07 -16.52 19.82
CA THR A 381 21.52 -15.72 20.96
C THR A 381 22.97 -15.26 20.76
N ASP A 382 23.43 -14.37 21.62
CA ASP A 382 24.85 -13.95 21.70
C ASP A 382 25.74 -14.97 22.44
N GLY A 383 25.18 -16.10 22.89
CA GLY A 383 25.85 -17.09 23.74
C GLY A 383 25.84 -16.75 25.23
N GLY A 384 25.21 -15.64 25.64
CA GLY A 384 24.97 -15.29 27.03
C GLY A 384 24.03 -16.28 27.74
N SER A 385 24.07 -16.30 29.07
CA SER A 385 23.27 -17.23 29.87
C SER A 385 21.78 -16.86 29.96
N ALA A 386 21.38 -15.68 29.47
CA ALA A 386 19.99 -15.26 29.43
C ALA A 386 19.12 -16.11 28.49
N ALA A 387 19.72 -16.64 27.41
CA ALA A 387 19.03 -17.37 26.34
C ALA A 387 17.81 -16.59 25.78
N GLY A 388 17.04 -17.22 24.89
CA GLY A 388 15.81 -16.66 24.32
C GLY A 388 14.61 -17.58 24.56
N VAL A 389 13.42 -17.01 24.53
CA VAL A 389 12.16 -17.77 24.58
C VAL A 389 11.08 -17.09 23.76
N VAL A 390 10.31 -17.88 23.01
CA VAL A 390 9.02 -17.47 22.44
C VAL A 390 7.92 -18.25 23.16
N TYR A 391 6.89 -17.57 23.65
CA TYR A 391 5.81 -18.22 24.36
C TYR A 391 4.45 -17.59 24.05
N VAL A 392 3.39 -18.38 24.25
CA VAL A 392 2.01 -17.97 24.04
C VAL A 392 1.31 -17.98 25.39
N GLU A 393 0.64 -16.89 25.74
CA GLU A 393 -0.02 -16.71 27.03
C GLU A 393 -1.48 -16.28 26.82
N ASN A 394 -2.38 -16.89 27.59
CA ASN A 394 -3.74 -16.40 27.78
C ASN A 394 -3.74 -15.49 29.01
N LEU A 395 -3.88 -14.18 28.80
CA LEU A 395 -3.78 -13.19 29.87
C LEU A 395 -4.97 -13.19 30.84
N ASP A 396 -6.15 -13.65 30.40
CA ASP A 396 -7.31 -13.72 31.27
C ASP A 396 -7.18 -14.84 32.32
N THR A 397 -6.44 -15.88 32.00
CA THR A 397 -6.18 -17.02 32.89
C THR A 397 -4.77 -17.01 33.51
N GLY A 398 -3.84 -16.22 32.95
CA GLY A 398 -2.41 -16.27 33.27
C GLY A 398 -1.72 -17.57 32.83
N GLN A 399 -2.36 -18.37 31.95
CA GLN A 399 -1.83 -19.64 31.51
C GLN A 399 -0.89 -19.46 30.31
N VAL A 400 0.35 -19.95 30.45
CA VAL A 400 1.25 -20.17 29.30
C VAL A 400 0.77 -21.40 28.54
N LEU A 401 0.26 -21.19 27.32
CA LEU A 401 -0.28 -22.23 26.45
C LEU A 401 0.82 -23.01 25.72
N ALA A 402 1.94 -22.35 25.40
CA ALA A 402 3.12 -22.92 24.77
C ALA A 402 4.36 -22.08 25.13
N SER A 403 5.53 -22.71 25.14
CA SER A 403 6.82 -22.05 25.36
C SER A 403 7.92 -22.83 24.66
N GLU A 404 8.78 -22.13 23.92
CA GLU A 404 9.92 -22.68 23.19
C GLU A 404 11.18 -21.88 23.52
N PRO A 405 12.05 -22.40 24.42
CA PRO A 405 13.33 -21.79 24.71
C PRO A 405 14.36 -22.11 23.63
N PHE A 406 15.31 -21.19 23.40
CA PHE A 406 16.39 -21.36 22.44
C PHE A 406 17.69 -20.73 22.94
N SER A 407 18.83 -21.32 22.56
CA SER A 407 20.16 -20.89 23.02
C SER A 407 21.28 -21.06 21.98
N SER A 408 20.93 -21.37 20.73
CA SER A 408 21.90 -21.49 19.64
C SER A 408 22.50 -20.13 19.31
N THR A 409 23.81 -20.08 19.07
CA THR A 409 24.49 -18.86 18.60
C THR A 409 24.37 -18.63 17.09
N GLY A 410 23.90 -19.63 16.34
CA GLY A 410 23.56 -19.53 14.92
C GLY A 410 22.05 -19.57 14.70
N TRP A 411 21.57 -18.88 13.66
CA TRP A 411 20.16 -18.90 13.27
C TRP A 411 19.65 -20.32 13.09
N THR A 412 18.67 -20.70 13.90
CA THR A 412 18.07 -22.03 13.90
C THR A 412 16.56 -21.88 13.85
N SER A 413 15.89 -22.74 13.09
CA SER A 413 14.43 -22.79 13.06
C SER A 413 13.88 -23.46 14.31
N HIS A 414 12.87 -22.85 14.90
CA HIS A 414 12.15 -23.32 16.08
C HIS A 414 10.65 -23.42 15.78
N SER A 415 9.97 -24.31 16.49
CA SER A 415 8.54 -24.55 16.32
C SER A 415 7.90 -24.99 17.63
N VAL A 416 6.73 -24.47 17.93
CA VAL A 416 5.94 -24.89 19.09
C VAL A 416 4.46 -24.96 18.77
N THR A 417 3.79 -25.99 19.28
CA THR A 417 2.37 -26.23 19.06
C THR A 417 1.59 -26.01 20.35
N PHE A 418 0.41 -25.39 20.24
CA PHE A 418 -0.55 -25.25 21.33
C PHE A 418 -1.97 -25.42 20.82
N THR A 419 -2.93 -25.47 21.75
CA THR A 419 -4.37 -25.42 21.44
C THR A 419 -4.91 -24.09 21.92
N ALA A 420 -5.55 -23.33 21.02
CA ALA A 420 -6.18 -22.07 21.38
C ALA A 420 -7.31 -22.31 22.41
N PRO A 421 -7.61 -21.34 23.28
CA PRO A 421 -8.67 -21.48 24.27
C PRO A 421 -10.04 -21.77 23.62
N SER A 422 -11.01 -22.22 24.41
CA SER A 422 -12.37 -22.45 23.88
C SER A 422 -13.19 -21.16 23.79
N ASN A 423 -12.84 -20.12 24.57
CA ASN A 423 -13.55 -18.85 24.59
C ASN A 423 -12.85 -17.82 23.70
N THR A 424 -13.44 -17.52 22.54
CA THR A 424 -12.87 -16.56 21.56
C THR A 424 -12.75 -15.12 22.08
N GLY A 425 -13.29 -14.83 23.27
CA GLY A 425 -13.09 -13.55 23.95
C GLY A 425 -11.81 -13.45 24.77
N ASP A 426 -11.04 -14.53 24.92
CA ASP A 426 -9.81 -14.53 25.72
C ASP A 426 -8.70 -13.69 25.05
N ASP A 427 -7.98 -12.87 25.82
CA ASP A 427 -6.80 -12.11 25.38
C ASP A 427 -5.59 -13.05 25.30
N VAL A 428 -5.29 -13.52 24.09
CA VAL A 428 -4.13 -14.39 23.80
C VAL A 428 -3.03 -13.58 23.14
N ARG A 429 -1.81 -13.70 23.66
CA ARG A 429 -0.65 -12.96 23.15
C ARG A 429 0.55 -13.86 22.91
N ILE A 430 1.33 -13.51 21.90
CA ILE A 430 2.63 -14.11 21.60
C ILE A 430 3.70 -13.19 22.16
N TYR A 431 4.62 -13.74 22.94
CA TYR A 431 5.73 -13.03 23.56
C TYR A 431 7.07 -13.49 23.00
N ILE A 432 8.01 -12.55 22.90
CA ILE A 432 9.42 -12.80 22.62
C ILE A 432 10.22 -12.17 23.77
N ALA A 433 11.04 -12.95 24.45
CA ALA A 433 11.77 -12.55 25.65
C ALA A 433 13.12 -13.27 25.79
N ASN A 434 13.91 -12.88 26.79
CA ASN A 434 14.97 -13.74 27.31
C ASN A 434 14.38 -14.81 28.24
N GLN A 435 14.97 -16.00 28.24
CA GLN A 435 14.51 -17.13 29.06
C GLN A 435 14.80 -16.91 30.55
N ASP A 436 16.01 -16.44 30.86
CA ASP A 436 16.44 -16.06 32.21
C ASP A 436 16.69 -14.54 32.26
N PRO A 437 15.73 -13.74 32.76
CA PRO A 437 15.89 -12.29 32.85
C PRO A 437 16.90 -11.87 33.93
N SER A 438 17.31 -12.77 34.83
CA SER A 438 18.31 -12.50 35.86
C SER A 438 19.75 -12.66 35.35
N ALA A 439 19.92 -13.26 34.18
CA ALA A 439 21.19 -13.35 33.48
C ALA A 439 21.34 -12.21 32.44
N SER A 440 22.58 -11.92 32.04
CA SER A 440 22.87 -11.02 30.92
C SER A 440 22.97 -11.78 29.60
N GLY A 441 22.49 -11.18 28.51
CA GLY A 441 22.65 -11.72 27.16
C GLY A 441 21.59 -11.18 26.21
N GLU A 442 21.71 -11.53 24.93
CA GLU A 442 20.83 -11.09 23.87
C GLU A 442 20.15 -12.29 23.20
N ALA A 443 18.89 -12.09 22.83
CA ALA A 443 18.12 -13.02 22.01
C ALA A 443 17.65 -12.29 20.75
N HIS A 444 17.83 -12.93 19.61
CA HIS A 444 17.45 -12.41 18.30
C HIS A 444 16.41 -13.34 17.67
N VAL A 445 15.34 -12.75 17.13
CA VAL A 445 14.25 -13.48 16.47
C VAL A 445 13.91 -12.81 15.14
N ASP A 446 13.58 -13.62 14.15
CA ASP A 446 13.10 -13.20 12.83
C ASP A 446 12.10 -14.24 12.27
N GLN A 447 11.35 -13.86 11.25
CA GLN A 447 10.39 -14.68 10.50
C GLN A 447 9.40 -15.43 11.41
N ILE A 448 8.90 -14.76 12.46
CA ILE A 448 7.93 -15.35 13.38
C ILE A 448 6.54 -15.39 12.76
N ARG A 449 5.93 -16.57 12.72
CA ARG A 449 4.67 -16.82 12.02
C ARG A 449 3.82 -17.85 12.75
N ILE A 450 2.51 -17.81 12.52
CA ILE A 450 1.53 -18.69 13.15
C ILE A 450 0.55 -19.22 12.10
N ARG A 451 0.14 -20.49 12.24
CA ARG A 451 -0.94 -21.10 11.44
C ARG A 451 -1.68 -22.19 12.23
N PRO A 452 -2.90 -22.57 11.83
CA PRO A 452 -3.48 -23.83 12.24
C PRO A 452 -2.55 -25.00 11.89
N THR A 453 -2.31 -25.92 12.83
CA THR A 453 -1.35 -27.02 12.66
C THR A 453 -1.67 -27.91 11.45
N ALA A 454 -2.94 -28.00 11.07
CA ALA A 454 -3.42 -28.81 9.96
C ALA A 454 -3.25 -28.16 8.56
N GLU A 455 -2.93 -26.86 8.49
CA GLU A 455 -2.86 -26.11 7.22
C GLU A 455 -1.42 -25.99 6.71
N PRO A 456 -1.15 -25.88 5.40
CA PRO A 456 0.19 -25.55 4.90
C PRO A 456 0.59 -24.09 5.22
N TRP A 457 1.88 -23.79 5.08
CA TRP A 457 2.41 -22.42 5.18
C TRP A 457 2.11 -21.57 3.95
#